data_AF-K9SCG0-F1
#
_entry.id   AF-K9SCG0-F1
#
_cell.length_a   1.000
_cell.length_b   1.000
_cell.length_c   1.000
_cell.angle_alpha   90.00
_cell.angle_beta   90.00
_cell.angle_gamma   90.00
#
_symmetry.space_group_name_H-M   'P 1'
#
loop_
_entity.id
_entity.type
_entity.pdbx_description
1 polymer ?
#
loop_
_entity_poly.entity_id
_entity_poly.type
_entity_poly.pdbx_seq_one_letter_code
_entity_poly.pdbx_strand_id
1 'polypeptide(L)'
;MGSLLASGCTLAQALAMSSAKGKRDWQTYCREVAARLRQGQDLTDAMAGHPRTRRYWTPWALALLAAAEASGTLPEFFPVLAADAEQERRQRRRQREMGRSLGLMWLSLLGAIALAIGGLSAAVRLDLWFLALAGSLLVWGMATGQVSWHPRGPTDRETVEQLAALAIPLQAGLSVVASLDLLSRYTPPALRRPWRLAQSQVQLGLPLSQAIALPAVARQILISGEETGDLAPALEHIRQYVREQAEQRSRQLQIYLRLGNMVVLGLLVAIAAVQLLRTLIGLLGT
;
A
#
# COMPACT_ATOMS: atom_id res chain seq x y z
N MET A 1 -5.04 -21.12 -6.17
CA MET A 1 -4.45 -22.10 -5.25
C MET A 1 -5.46 -22.52 -4.20
N GLY A 2 -6.07 -21.59 -3.43
CA GLY A 2 -7.12 -21.94 -2.46
C GLY A 2 -8.25 -22.81 -3.03
N SER A 3 -8.82 -22.43 -4.18
CA SER A 3 -9.85 -23.24 -4.86
C SER A 3 -9.38 -24.61 -5.37
N LEU A 4 -8.07 -24.79 -5.61
CA LEU A 4 -7.50 -26.06 -6.08
C LEU A 4 -7.16 -27.00 -4.91
N LEU A 5 -6.80 -26.43 -3.76
CA LEU A 5 -6.61 -27.21 -2.53
C LEU A 5 -7.96 -27.71 -2.00
N ALA A 6 -8.99 -26.86 -2.07
CA ALA A 6 -10.36 -27.26 -1.75
C ALA A 6 -10.89 -28.38 -2.66
N SER A 7 -10.38 -28.50 -3.89
CA SER A 7 -10.71 -29.59 -4.82
C SER A 7 -9.82 -30.83 -4.65
N GLY A 8 -9.05 -30.93 -3.56
CA GLY A 8 -8.21 -32.09 -3.25
C GLY A 8 -6.89 -32.18 -4.03
N CYS A 9 -6.50 -31.14 -4.80
CA CYS A 9 -5.19 -31.13 -5.44
C CYS A 9 -4.08 -30.93 -4.41
N THR A 10 -2.92 -31.54 -4.63
CA THR A 10 -1.73 -31.29 -3.79
C THR A 10 -1.23 -29.85 -3.95
N LEU A 11 -0.54 -29.32 -2.93
CA LEU A 11 0.10 -27.98 -2.99
C LEU A 11 1.01 -27.82 -4.21
N ALA A 12 1.80 -28.85 -4.53
CA ALA A 12 2.68 -28.86 -5.70
C ALA A 12 1.89 -28.75 -7.03
N GLN A 13 0.78 -29.50 -7.16
CA GLN A 13 -0.09 -29.42 -8.34
C GLN A 13 -0.79 -28.06 -8.44
N ALA A 14 -1.36 -27.57 -7.34
CA ALA A 14 -2.03 -26.28 -7.29
C ALA A 14 -1.08 -25.13 -7.66
N LEU A 15 0.17 -25.19 -7.20
CA LEU A 15 1.21 -24.22 -7.53
C LEU A 15 1.56 -24.28 -9.02
N ALA A 16 1.79 -25.48 -9.57
CA ALA A 16 2.10 -25.68 -10.98
C ALA A 16 0.99 -25.14 -11.89
N MET A 17 -0.28 -25.48 -11.61
CA MET A 17 -1.44 -25.00 -12.36
C MET A 17 -1.61 -23.49 -12.28
N SER A 18 -1.41 -22.90 -11.10
CA SER A 18 -1.50 -21.44 -10.92
C SER A 18 -0.41 -20.66 -11.67
N SER A 19 0.74 -21.30 -11.88
CA SER A 19 1.88 -20.67 -12.55
C SER A 19 1.75 -20.60 -14.06
N ALA A 20 0.89 -21.42 -14.67
CA ALA A 20 0.77 -21.56 -16.12
C ALA A 20 0.47 -20.26 -16.87
N LYS A 21 -0.28 -19.33 -16.24
CA LYS A 21 -0.63 -18.02 -16.82
C LYS A 21 0.37 -16.89 -16.48
N GLY A 22 1.42 -17.16 -15.71
CA GLY A 22 2.38 -16.15 -15.27
C GLY A 22 3.55 -15.95 -16.24
N LYS A 23 4.37 -14.91 -15.98
CA LYS A 23 5.61 -14.66 -16.73
C LYS A 23 6.65 -15.76 -16.47
N ARG A 24 7.64 -15.90 -17.37
CA ARG A 24 8.72 -16.90 -17.28
C ARG A 24 9.39 -16.94 -15.90
N ASP A 25 9.65 -15.78 -15.29
CA ASP A 25 10.21 -15.69 -13.93
C ASP A 25 9.33 -16.34 -12.84
N TRP A 26 8.01 -16.15 -12.92
CA TRP A 26 7.05 -16.71 -11.97
C TRP A 26 6.90 -18.23 -12.17
N GLN A 27 6.89 -18.67 -13.43
CA GLN A 27 6.86 -20.09 -13.77
C GLN A 27 8.09 -20.82 -13.23
N THR A 28 9.30 -20.25 -13.38
CA THR A 28 10.53 -20.80 -12.82
C THR A 28 10.45 -20.90 -11.30
N TYR A 29 10.06 -19.81 -10.63
CA TYR A 29 9.86 -19.79 -9.17
C TYR A 29 8.91 -20.90 -8.70
N CYS A 30 7.71 -20.98 -9.30
CA CYS A 30 6.73 -21.99 -8.92
C CYS A 30 7.19 -23.42 -9.22
N ARG A 31 7.94 -23.65 -10.30
CA ARG A 31 8.46 -24.98 -10.64
C ARG A 31 9.49 -25.45 -9.63
N GLU A 32 10.39 -24.57 -9.20
CA GLU A 32 11.42 -24.88 -8.20
C GLU A 32 10.79 -25.13 -6.82
N VAL A 33 9.85 -24.29 -6.40
CA VAL A 33 9.11 -24.50 -5.14
C VAL A 33 8.28 -25.80 -5.21
N ALA A 34 7.59 -26.09 -6.32
CA ALA A 34 6.87 -27.35 -6.49
C ALA A 34 7.77 -28.59 -6.53
N ALA A 35 9.03 -28.45 -6.96
CA ALA A 35 10.00 -29.54 -6.91
C ALA A 35 10.42 -29.83 -5.46
N ARG A 36 10.71 -28.79 -4.68
CA ARG A 36 11.02 -28.87 -3.24
C ARG A 36 9.88 -29.46 -2.41
N LEU A 37 8.65 -29.03 -2.67
CA LEU A 37 7.44 -29.60 -2.05
C LEU A 37 7.30 -31.11 -2.33
N ARG A 38 7.57 -31.54 -3.57
CA ARG A 38 7.53 -32.98 -3.94
C ARG A 38 8.63 -33.80 -3.25
N GLN A 39 9.71 -33.15 -2.80
CA GLN A 39 10.76 -33.76 -1.99
C GLN A 39 10.40 -33.82 -0.50
N GLY A 40 9.21 -33.35 -0.10
CA GLY A 40 8.74 -33.38 1.28
C GLY A 40 9.18 -32.19 2.14
N GLN A 41 9.70 -31.11 1.54
CA GLN A 41 9.95 -29.86 2.28
C GLN A 41 8.65 -29.15 2.60
N ASP A 42 8.60 -28.49 3.76
CA ASP A 42 7.53 -27.57 4.13
C ASP A 42 7.45 -26.43 3.10
N LEU A 43 6.22 -25.99 2.81
CA LEU A 43 5.89 -24.95 1.85
C LEU A 43 6.63 -23.66 2.14
N THR A 44 6.62 -23.24 3.41
CA THR A 44 7.24 -21.97 3.81
C THR A 44 8.74 -22.02 3.60
N ASP A 45 9.40 -23.12 3.95
CA ASP A 45 10.84 -23.31 3.75
C ASP A 45 11.20 -23.40 2.27
N ALA A 46 10.42 -24.16 1.49
CA ALA A 46 10.57 -24.27 0.06
C ALA A 46 10.49 -22.90 -0.63
N MET A 47 9.55 -22.05 -0.18
CA MET A 47 9.38 -20.68 -0.66
C MET A 47 10.46 -19.75 -0.14
N ALA A 48 10.82 -19.77 1.14
CA ALA A 48 11.80 -18.86 1.73
C ALA A 48 13.21 -19.06 1.16
N GLY A 49 13.58 -20.31 0.84
CA GLY A 49 14.90 -20.67 0.31
C GLY A 49 15.15 -20.26 -1.15
N HIS A 50 14.32 -19.42 -1.76
CA HIS A 50 14.48 -19.00 -3.15
C HIS A 50 14.89 -17.50 -3.24
N PRO A 51 15.93 -17.11 -4.02
CA PRO A 51 16.42 -15.72 -4.03
C PRO A 51 15.37 -14.67 -4.42
N ARG A 52 14.40 -15.07 -5.25
CA ARG A 52 13.33 -14.21 -5.77
C ARG A 52 12.10 -14.10 -4.87
N THR A 53 12.08 -14.70 -3.68
CA THR A 53 10.88 -14.76 -2.83
C THR A 53 10.37 -13.39 -2.42
N ARG A 54 11.27 -12.47 -2.07
CA ARG A 54 10.92 -11.09 -1.73
C ARG A 54 10.23 -10.30 -2.85
N ARG A 55 10.31 -10.78 -4.10
CA ARG A 55 9.62 -10.16 -5.25
C ARG A 55 8.12 -10.46 -5.26
N TYR A 56 7.73 -11.61 -4.70
CA TYR A 56 6.34 -12.10 -4.76
C TYR A 56 5.67 -12.12 -3.38
N TRP A 57 6.46 -12.26 -2.31
CA TRP A 57 5.96 -12.44 -0.94
C TRP A 57 6.58 -11.44 0.01
N THR A 58 5.75 -10.83 0.84
CA THR A 58 6.21 -9.97 1.94
C THR A 58 6.62 -10.85 3.14
N PRO A 59 7.52 -10.36 4.03
CA PRO A 59 7.88 -11.09 5.24
C PRO A 59 6.66 -11.45 6.11
N TRP A 60 5.69 -10.55 6.19
CA TRP A 60 4.41 -10.78 6.87
C TRP A 60 3.59 -11.91 6.23
N ALA A 61 3.46 -11.92 4.90
CA ALA A 61 2.72 -12.96 4.19
C ALA A 61 3.37 -14.34 4.36
N LEU A 62 4.71 -14.43 4.36
CA LEU A 62 5.42 -15.68 4.64
C LEU A 62 5.20 -16.15 6.08
N ALA A 63 5.19 -15.24 7.05
CA ALA A 63 4.96 -15.59 8.46
C ALA A 63 3.56 -16.13 8.71
N LEU A 64 2.56 -15.50 8.07
CA LEU A 64 1.20 -15.98 8.11
C LEU A 64 1.06 -17.34 7.43
N LEU A 65 1.75 -17.56 6.30
CA LEU A 65 1.78 -18.86 5.62
C LEU A 65 2.42 -19.94 6.50
N ALA A 66 3.53 -19.63 7.17
CA ALA A 66 4.20 -20.52 8.11
C ALA A 66 3.28 -20.94 9.25
N ALA A 67 2.55 -19.96 9.80
CA ALA A 67 1.63 -20.22 10.90
C ALA A 67 0.41 -21.03 10.44
N ALA A 68 -0.13 -20.74 9.24
CA ALA A 68 -1.22 -21.52 8.64
C ALA A 68 -0.80 -22.94 8.25
N GLU A 69 0.45 -23.12 7.83
CA GLU A 69 1.04 -24.44 7.57
C GLU A 69 1.19 -25.25 8.85
N ALA A 70 1.71 -24.65 9.92
CA ALA A 70 1.84 -25.28 11.23
C ALA A 70 0.48 -25.62 11.87
N SER A 71 -0.56 -24.83 11.64
CA SER A 71 -1.92 -25.09 12.12
C SER A 71 -2.75 -25.98 11.18
N GLY A 72 -2.23 -26.32 10.00
CA GLY A 72 -2.97 -27.09 8.99
C GLY A 72 -4.15 -26.34 8.34
N THR A 73 -4.25 -25.03 8.52
CA THR A 73 -5.35 -24.18 8.01
C THR A 73 -5.04 -23.50 6.67
N LEU A 74 -4.12 -24.09 5.89
CA LEU A 74 -3.78 -23.59 4.55
C LEU A 74 -5.00 -23.45 3.61
N PRO A 75 -5.96 -24.41 3.55
CA PRO A 75 -7.13 -24.30 2.69
C PRO A 75 -7.98 -23.06 2.98
N GLU A 76 -8.15 -22.71 4.25
CA GLU A 76 -8.88 -21.54 4.74
C GLU A 76 -8.08 -20.25 4.54
N PHE A 77 -6.76 -20.31 4.67
CA PHE A 77 -5.88 -19.15 4.60
C PHE A 77 -5.71 -18.58 3.18
N PHE A 78 -5.57 -19.44 2.17
CA PHE A 78 -5.34 -18.98 0.78
C PHE A 78 -6.45 -18.08 0.22
N PRO A 79 -7.76 -18.36 0.45
CA PRO A 79 -8.85 -17.45 0.10
C PRO A 79 -8.72 -16.07 0.76
N VAL A 80 -8.39 -16.03 2.06
CA VAL A 80 -8.22 -14.76 2.81
C VAL A 80 -7.07 -13.94 2.22
N LEU A 81 -5.91 -14.56 1.95
CA LEU A 81 -4.79 -13.88 1.29
C LEU A 81 -5.13 -13.41 -0.13
N ALA A 82 -5.88 -14.22 -0.89
CA ALA A 82 -6.28 -13.83 -2.24
C ALA A 82 -7.21 -12.61 -2.21
N ALA A 83 -8.16 -12.57 -1.28
CA ALA A 83 -9.05 -11.44 -1.08
C ALA A 83 -8.28 -10.18 -0.68
N ASP A 84 -7.35 -10.29 0.27
CA ASP A 84 -6.52 -9.14 0.70
C ASP A 84 -5.62 -8.63 -0.44
N ALA A 85 -4.95 -9.52 -1.15
CA ALA A 85 -4.11 -9.16 -2.30
C ALA A 85 -4.91 -8.55 -3.47
N GLU A 86 -6.14 -9.03 -3.71
CA GLU A 86 -7.02 -8.43 -4.71
C GLU A 86 -7.47 -7.04 -4.30
N GLN A 87 -7.77 -6.83 -3.02
CA GLN A 87 -8.18 -5.55 -2.48
C GLN A 87 -7.04 -4.51 -2.55
N GLU A 88 -5.81 -4.91 -2.24
CA GLU A 88 -4.63 -4.06 -2.46
C GLU A 88 -4.47 -3.67 -3.94
N ARG A 89 -4.69 -4.61 -4.88
CA ARG A 89 -4.60 -4.31 -6.31
C ARG A 89 -5.67 -3.31 -6.74
N ARG A 90 -6.89 -3.44 -6.22
CA ARG A 90 -7.98 -2.48 -6.49
C ARG A 90 -7.61 -1.09 -5.98
N GLN A 91 -7.05 -0.98 -4.78
CA GLN A 91 -6.57 0.29 -4.23
C GLN A 91 -5.39 0.86 -5.04
N ARG A 92 -4.39 0.04 -5.37
CA ARG A 92 -3.24 0.47 -6.19
C ARG A 92 -3.65 0.91 -7.59
N ARG A 93 -4.66 0.28 -8.22
CA ARG A 93 -5.18 0.71 -9.52
C ARG A 93 -5.76 2.12 -9.43
N ARG A 94 -6.63 2.36 -8.45
CA ARG A 94 -7.19 3.70 -8.18
C ARG A 94 -6.08 4.72 -7.93
N GLN A 95 -5.08 4.39 -7.12
CA GLN A 95 -3.95 5.30 -6.85
C GLN A 95 -3.05 5.55 -8.08
N ARG A 96 -2.79 4.55 -8.92
CA ARG A 96 -1.93 4.71 -10.11
C ARG A 96 -2.57 5.59 -11.18
N GLU A 97 -3.87 5.49 -11.37
CA GLU A 97 -4.60 6.35 -12.28
C GLU A 97 -4.59 7.81 -11.80
N MET A 98 -4.65 8.02 -10.47
CA MET A 98 -4.56 9.34 -9.84
C MET A 98 -3.14 9.94 -9.87
N GLY A 99 -2.07 9.14 -9.75
CA GLY A 99 -0.69 9.64 -9.84
C GLY A 99 -0.31 10.16 -11.23
N ARG A 100 -0.91 9.61 -12.30
CA ARG A 100 -0.64 10.04 -13.68
C ARG A 100 -1.19 11.45 -13.97
N SER A 101 -2.34 11.80 -13.41
CA SER A 101 -2.90 13.15 -13.57
C SER A 101 -2.09 14.20 -12.80
N LEU A 102 -1.54 13.84 -11.63
CA LEU A 102 -0.63 14.70 -10.86
C LEU A 102 0.72 14.92 -11.59
N GLY A 103 1.24 13.91 -12.28
CA GLY A 103 2.46 14.06 -13.09
C GLY A 103 2.27 14.99 -14.30
N LEU A 104 1.14 14.87 -15.01
CA LEU A 104 0.80 15.75 -16.14
C LEU A 104 0.61 17.21 -15.70
N MET A 105 0.14 17.42 -14.47
CA MET A 105 -0.05 18.73 -13.85
C MET A 105 1.27 19.46 -13.55
N TRP A 106 2.27 18.78 -12.98
CA TRP A 106 3.59 19.38 -12.76
C TRP A 106 4.30 19.68 -14.08
N LEU A 107 4.11 18.85 -15.11
CA LEU A 107 4.63 19.07 -16.45
C LEU A 107 4.04 20.35 -17.07
N SER A 108 2.74 20.59 -16.96
CA SER A 108 2.12 21.81 -17.48
C SER A 108 2.54 23.06 -16.71
N LEU A 109 2.68 22.99 -15.38
CA LEU A 109 3.20 24.08 -14.54
C LEU A 109 4.66 24.44 -14.90
N LEU A 110 5.52 23.46 -15.16
CA LEU A 110 6.90 23.72 -15.58
C LEU A 110 6.97 24.28 -17.00
N GLY A 111 6.16 23.77 -17.92
CA GLY A 111 6.03 24.34 -19.28
C GLY A 111 5.57 25.80 -19.26
N ALA A 112 4.64 26.13 -18.36
CA ALA A 112 4.16 27.49 -18.12
C ALA A 112 5.27 28.45 -17.67
N ILE A 113 6.03 28.03 -16.66
CA ILE A 113 7.15 28.81 -16.10
C ILE A 113 8.23 28.99 -17.17
N ALA A 114 8.52 27.95 -17.95
CA ALA A 114 9.50 28.03 -19.03
C ALA A 114 9.05 29.00 -20.14
N LEU A 115 7.76 29.02 -20.51
CA LEU A 115 7.20 30.01 -21.44
C LEU A 115 7.25 31.44 -20.87
N ALA A 116 6.90 31.62 -19.60
CA ALA A 116 6.93 32.92 -18.94
C ALA A 116 8.35 33.52 -18.88
N ILE A 117 9.34 32.69 -18.57
CA ILE A 117 10.76 33.07 -18.50
C ILE A 117 11.33 33.29 -19.92
N GLY A 118 11.00 32.40 -20.87
CA GLY A 118 11.43 32.49 -22.27
C GLY A 118 10.89 33.71 -23.00
N GLY A 119 9.66 34.16 -22.68
CA GLY A 119 9.10 35.39 -23.23
C GLY A 119 9.68 36.68 -22.63
N LEU A 120 10.24 36.63 -21.41
CA LEU A 120 10.71 37.83 -20.69
C LEU A 120 12.11 38.29 -21.12
N SER A 121 12.86 37.47 -21.85
CA SER A 121 14.13 37.90 -22.43
C SER A 121 14.42 37.18 -23.74
N ALA A 122 14.67 37.94 -24.81
CA ALA A 122 15.13 37.40 -26.10
C ALA A 122 16.54 36.76 -26.05
N ALA A 123 17.08 36.54 -24.85
CA ALA A 123 18.45 36.09 -24.59
C ALA A 123 18.54 34.96 -23.54
N VAL A 124 17.47 34.17 -23.34
CA VAL A 124 17.58 32.97 -22.48
C VAL A 124 18.37 31.90 -23.22
N ARG A 125 19.60 31.62 -22.73
CA ARG A 125 20.47 30.52 -23.21
C ARG A 125 19.71 29.19 -23.26
N LEU A 126 19.92 28.43 -24.34
CA LEU A 126 19.36 27.08 -24.59
C LEU A 126 19.55 26.13 -23.38
N ASP A 127 20.62 26.36 -22.61
CA ASP A 127 21.02 25.63 -21.40
C ASP A 127 19.96 25.64 -20.28
N LEU A 128 19.18 26.72 -20.15
CA LEU A 128 18.14 26.85 -19.12
C LEU A 128 16.91 25.99 -19.43
N TRP A 129 16.63 25.74 -20.71
CA TRP A 129 15.57 24.82 -21.12
C TRP A 129 15.90 23.38 -20.71
N PHE A 130 17.17 22.96 -20.82
CA PHE A 130 17.60 21.63 -20.36
C PHE A 130 17.45 21.46 -18.85
N LEU A 131 17.67 22.51 -18.05
CA LEU A 131 17.45 22.47 -16.60
C LEU A 131 15.97 22.41 -16.24
N ALA A 132 15.09 23.11 -16.96
CA ALA A 132 13.64 23.02 -16.78
C ALA A 132 13.11 21.62 -17.18
N LEU A 133 13.62 21.07 -18.29
CA LEU A 133 13.26 19.73 -18.77
C LEU A 133 13.78 18.64 -17.83
N ALA A 134 15.03 18.77 -17.34
CA ALA A 134 15.61 17.89 -16.33
C ALA A 134 14.87 17.99 -15.00
N GLY A 135 14.51 19.19 -14.55
CA GLY A 135 13.67 19.41 -13.37
C GLY A 135 12.28 18.78 -13.52
N SER A 136 11.67 18.90 -14.70
CA SER A 136 10.39 18.24 -15.02
C SER A 136 10.50 16.72 -15.02
N LEU A 137 11.59 16.17 -15.56
CA LEU A 137 11.84 14.73 -15.58
C LEU A 137 12.13 14.18 -14.17
N LEU A 138 12.80 14.97 -13.33
CA LEU A 138 13.11 14.65 -11.94
C LEU A 138 11.86 14.71 -11.05
N VAL A 139 11.02 15.75 -11.21
CA VAL A 139 9.71 15.86 -10.55
C VAL A 139 8.75 14.78 -11.07
N TRP A 140 8.76 14.46 -12.36
CA TRP A 140 8.00 13.33 -12.91
C TRP A 140 8.47 11.98 -12.34
N GLY A 141 9.78 11.80 -12.17
CA GLY A 141 10.37 10.65 -11.50
C GLY A 141 10.00 10.55 -10.01
N MET A 142 9.94 11.68 -9.30
CA MET A 142 9.49 11.75 -7.90
C MET A 142 7.97 11.63 -7.74
N ALA A 143 7.18 12.12 -8.69
CA ALA A 143 5.71 12.01 -8.65
C ALA A 143 5.23 10.59 -9.01
N THR A 144 5.98 9.89 -9.86
CA THR A 144 5.76 8.46 -10.16
C THR A 144 6.38 7.53 -9.12
N GLY A 145 7.46 7.97 -8.46
CA GLY A 145 8.01 7.33 -7.27
C GLY A 145 7.12 7.59 -6.07
N GLN A 146 6.19 6.67 -5.78
CA GLN A 146 5.29 6.69 -4.62
C GLN A 146 5.95 7.29 -3.36
N VAL A 147 5.82 8.60 -3.12
CA VAL A 147 6.32 9.24 -1.90
C VAL A 147 5.38 8.83 -0.79
N SER A 148 5.73 7.74 -0.12
CA SER A 148 5.07 7.28 1.09
C SER A 148 5.52 8.17 2.24
N TRP A 149 4.91 9.36 2.35
CA TRP A 149 4.98 10.19 3.56
C TRP A 149 4.45 9.38 4.75
N HIS A 150 5.34 8.68 5.45
CA HIS A 150 5.09 8.14 6.78
C HIS A 150 5.48 9.24 7.78
N PRO A 151 4.53 9.97 8.37
CA PRO A 151 4.86 10.83 9.51
C PRO A 151 5.51 9.97 10.59
N ARG A 152 6.69 10.39 11.06
CA ARG A 152 7.45 9.65 12.08
C ARG A 152 6.88 9.93 13.47
N GLY A 153 6.13 8.97 14.00
CA GLY A 153 5.75 8.90 15.42
C GLY A 153 4.63 7.87 15.65
N PRO A 154 4.59 7.17 16.81
CA PRO A 154 3.52 6.24 17.15
C PRO A 154 2.22 7.02 17.29
N THR A 155 1.52 7.16 16.17
CA THR A 155 0.24 7.83 16.08
C THR A 155 -0.83 6.79 16.39
N ASP A 156 -1.95 7.18 17.00
CA ASP A 156 -3.10 6.29 17.23
C ASP A 156 -3.50 5.46 15.99
N ARG A 157 -3.21 5.99 14.80
CA ARG A 157 -3.42 5.33 13.50
C ARG A 157 -2.57 4.08 13.31
N GLU A 158 -1.29 4.13 13.66
CA GLU A 158 -0.38 2.99 13.47
C GLU A 158 -0.80 1.81 14.35
N THR A 159 -1.25 2.10 15.57
CA THR A 159 -1.80 1.08 16.49
C THR A 159 -3.07 0.45 15.93
N VAL A 160 -4.01 1.26 15.41
CA VAL A 160 -5.26 0.76 14.82
C VAL A 160 -5.01 0.00 13.51
N GLU A 161 -4.06 0.43 12.69
CA GLU A 161 -3.62 -0.27 11.48
C GLU A 161 -3.04 -1.65 11.80
N GLN A 162 -2.21 -1.74 12.84
CA GLN A 162 -1.63 -3.02 13.29
C GLN A 162 -2.67 -3.92 13.95
N LEU A 163 -3.59 -3.35 14.74
CA LEU A 163 -4.73 -4.08 15.27
C LEU A 163 -5.55 -4.70 14.14
N ALA A 164 -5.90 -3.90 13.14
CA ALA A 164 -6.64 -4.34 11.95
C ALA A 164 -5.92 -5.45 11.17
N ALA A 165 -4.58 -5.50 11.21
CA ALA A 165 -3.82 -6.56 10.55
C ALA A 165 -4.05 -7.95 11.18
N LEU A 166 -4.55 -8.03 12.42
CA LEU A 166 -4.96 -9.29 13.07
C LEU A 166 -6.20 -9.91 12.41
N ALA A 167 -6.99 -9.15 11.63
CA ALA A 167 -8.15 -9.69 10.94
C ALA A 167 -7.79 -10.86 10.02
N ILE A 168 -6.65 -10.77 9.32
CA ILE A 168 -6.20 -11.78 8.34
C ILE A 168 -5.90 -13.13 9.01
N PRO A 169 -5.01 -13.23 10.02
CA PRO A 169 -4.73 -14.51 10.67
C PRO A 169 -5.96 -15.07 11.40
N LEU A 170 -6.82 -14.24 11.99
CA LEU A 170 -8.04 -14.71 12.64
C LEU A 170 -9.06 -15.29 11.66
N GLN A 171 -9.30 -14.62 10.52
CA GLN A 171 -10.13 -15.16 9.44
C GLN A 171 -9.57 -16.46 8.87
N ALA A 172 -8.26 -16.67 9.00
CA ALA A 172 -7.57 -17.88 8.59
C ALA A 172 -7.58 -19.01 9.64
N GLY A 173 -8.31 -18.82 10.74
CA GLY A 173 -8.47 -19.81 11.80
C GLY A 173 -7.34 -19.86 12.83
N LEU A 174 -6.41 -18.89 12.83
CA LEU A 174 -5.41 -18.81 13.89
C LEU A 174 -6.06 -18.27 15.18
N SER A 175 -5.54 -18.69 16.33
CA SER A 175 -5.96 -18.14 17.61
C SER A 175 -5.54 -16.67 17.77
N VAL A 176 -6.24 -15.93 18.63
CA VAL A 176 -5.88 -14.54 18.98
C VAL A 176 -4.45 -14.45 19.50
N VAL A 177 -4.04 -15.39 20.36
CA VAL A 177 -2.69 -15.42 20.93
C VAL A 177 -1.62 -15.66 19.87
N ALA A 178 -1.86 -16.60 18.93
CA ALA A 178 -0.94 -16.86 17.82
C ALA A 178 -0.85 -15.65 16.87
N SER A 179 -1.99 -15.01 16.60
CA SER A 179 -2.09 -13.82 15.76
C SER A 179 -1.31 -12.64 16.38
N LEU A 180 -1.43 -12.43 17.69
CA LEU A 180 -0.69 -11.41 18.43
C LEU A 180 0.82 -11.70 18.47
N ASP A 181 1.20 -12.98 18.64
CA ASP A 181 2.62 -13.38 18.57
C ASP A 181 3.23 -13.00 17.22
N LEU A 182 2.55 -13.35 16.13
CA LEU A 182 2.96 -12.99 14.77
C LEU A 182 3.05 -11.48 14.61
N LEU A 183 2.00 -10.74 14.98
CA LEU A 183 1.97 -9.28 14.85
C LEU A 183 3.14 -8.63 15.61
N SER A 184 3.46 -9.11 16.82
CA SER A 184 4.54 -8.57 17.65
C SER A 184 5.93 -8.65 16.99
N ARG A 185 6.17 -9.68 16.17
CA ARG A 185 7.45 -9.91 15.46
C ARG A 185 7.62 -8.97 14.27
N TYR A 186 6.53 -8.62 13.58
CA TYR A 186 6.54 -7.81 12.35
C TYR A 186 6.21 -6.33 12.58
N THR A 187 5.96 -5.96 13.83
CA THR A 187 5.65 -4.58 14.23
C THR A 187 6.93 -3.74 14.46
N PRO A 188 6.91 -2.44 14.10
CA PRO A 188 7.94 -1.45 14.46
C PRO A 188 8.37 -1.52 15.94
N PRO A 189 9.66 -1.29 16.25
CA PRO A 189 10.18 -1.38 17.62
C PRO A 189 9.39 -0.59 18.67
N ALA A 190 8.84 0.56 18.29
CA ALA A 190 8.04 1.42 19.17
C ALA A 190 6.79 0.73 19.73
N LEU A 191 6.16 -0.16 18.97
CA LEU A 191 4.88 -0.78 19.32
C LEU A 191 5.04 -2.23 19.83
N ARG A 192 6.25 -2.83 19.72
CA ARG A 192 6.52 -4.21 20.16
C ARG A 192 6.27 -4.47 21.65
N ARG A 193 6.48 -3.46 22.51
CA ARG A 193 6.23 -3.60 23.97
C ARG A 193 4.72 -3.66 24.26
N PRO A 194 3.91 -2.68 23.80
CA PRO A 194 2.44 -2.75 23.90
C PRO A 194 1.85 -4.08 23.44
N TRP A 195 2.25 -4.60 22.27
CA TRP A 195 1.70 -5.86 21.75
C TRP A 195 2.07 -7.09 22.56
N ARG A 196 3.29 -7.15 23.11
CA ARG A 196 3.70 -8.25 24.01
C ARG A 196 2.96 -8.19 25.34
N LEU A 197 2.75 -6.98 25.87
CA LEU A 197 1.91 -6.81 27.06
C LEU A 197 0.47 -7.22 26.76
N ALA A 198 -0.09 -6.81 25.62
CA ALA A 198 -1.44 -7.19 25.23
C ALA A 198 -1.59 -8.71 25.05
N GLN A 199 -0.61 -9.36 24.42
CA GLN A 199 -0.57 -10.82 24.33
C GLN A 199 -0.61 -11.49 25.71
N SER A 200 0.20 -11.01 26.66
CA SER A 200 0.21 -11.55 28.03
C SER A 200 -1.12 -11.31 28.76
N GLN A 201 -1.74 -10.15 28.58
CA GLN A 201 -3.02 -9.81 29.21
C GLN A 201 -4.17 -10.66 28.65
N VAL A 202 -4.20 -10.86 27.33
CA VAL A 202 -5.19 -11.74 26.68
C VAL A 202 -5.01 -13.19 27.13
N GLN A 203 -3.77 -13.67 27.31
CA GLN A 203 -3.51 -15.00 27.88
C GLN A 203 -4.03 -15.14 29.32
N LEU A 204 -4.07 -14.04 30.08
CA LEU A 204 -4.65 -13.97 31.43
C LEU A 204 -6.18 -13.80 31.43
N GLY A 205 -6.83 -13.79 30.26
CA GLY A 205 -8.28 -13.65 30.12
C GLY A 205 -8.79 -12.21 30.13
N LEU A 206 -7.89 -11.22 30.06
CA LEU A 206 -8.31 -9.82 29.91
C LEU A 206 -8.74 -9.54 28.47
N PRO A 207 -9.77 -8.69 28.26
CA PRO A 207 -10.19 -8.30 26.93
C PRO A 207 -9.10 -7.47 26.22
N LEU A 208 -8.92 -7.71 24.93
CA LEU A 208 -7.99 -7.00 24.05
C LEU A 208 -8.31 -5.49 23.99
N SER A 209 -9.59 -5.12 24.12
CA SER A 209 -10.05 -3.72 24.16
C SER A 209 -9.52 -2.91 25.35
N GLN A 210 -9.21 -3.59 26.46
CA GLN A 210 -8.56 -2.99 27.64
C GLN A 210 -7.04 -3.05 27.53
N ALA A 211 -6.52 -4.04 26.81
CA ALA A 211 -5.09 -4.29 26.73
C ALA A 211 -4.31 -3.28 25.86
N ILE A 212 -5.02 -2.54 25.00
CA ILE A 212 -4.42 -1.62 24.04
C ILE A 212 -5.16 -0.28 24.04
N ALA A 213 -4.41 0.81 24.00
CA ALA A 213 -4.97 2.15 23.81
C ALA A 213 -5.46 2.31 22.36
N LEU A 214 -6.76 2.55 22.20
CA LEU A 214 -7.44 2.68 20.91
C LEU A 214 -8.34 3.92 20.90
N PRO A 215 -8.52 4.57 19.74
CA PRO A 215 -9.56 5.58 19.54
C PRO A 215 -10.97 5.03 19.83
N ALA A 216 -11.88 5.91 20.26
CA ALA A 216 -13.22 5.54 20.71
C ALA A 216 -13.98 4.63 19.72
N VAL A 217 -13.97 4.97 18.43
CA VAL A 217 -14.66 4.19 17.38
C VAL A 217 -14.07 2.78 17.25
N ALA A 218 -12.74 2.66 17.16
CA ALA A 218 -12.08 1.36 17.03
C ALA A 218 -12.27 0.50 18.28
N ARG A 219 -12.20 1.11 19.47
CA ARG A 219 -12.47 0.44 20.74
C ARG A 219 -13.90 -0.11 20.79
N GLN A 220 -14.90 0.67 20.38
CA GLN A 220 -16.30 0.23 20.43
C GLN A 220 -16.57 -0.95 19.49
N ILE A 221 -16.00 -0.93 18.28
CA ILE A 221 -16.09 -2.06 17.35
C ILE A 221 -15.44 -3.30 17.96
N LEU A 222 -14.27 -3.13 18.60
CA LEU A 222 -13.56 -4.24 19.23
C LEU A 222 -14.34 -4.83 20.40
N ILE A 223 -14.88 -4.01 21.30
CA ILE A 223 -15.73 -4.44 22.43
C ILE A 223 -16.91 -5.26 21.91
N SER A 224 -17.59 -4.78 20.86
CA SER A 224 -18.70 -5.52 20.27
C SER A 224 -18.27 -6.90 19.76
N GLY A 225 -17.09 -7.03 19.16
CA GLY A 225 -16.55 -8.32 18.72
C GLY A 225 -16.12 -9.24 19.86
N GLU A 226 -15.67 -8.67 20.98
CA GLU A 226 -15.34 -9.43 22.19
C GLU A 226 -16.61 -9.97 22.88
N GLU A 227 -17.64 -9.14 22.97
CA GLU A 227 -18.94 -9.51 23.57
C GLU A 227 -19.66 -10.59 22.75
N THR A 228 -19.58 -10.53 21.41
CA THR A 228 -20.14 -11.56 20.54
C THR A 228 -19.26 -12.81 20.40
N GLY A 229 -18.01 -12.74 20.88
CA GLY A 229 -17.01 -13.79 20.71
C GLY A 229 -16.46 -13.90 19.28
N ASP A 230 -16.81 -12.98 18.38
CA ASP A 230 -16.35 -12.98 16.99
C ASP A 230 -15.50 -11.75 16.67
N LEU A 231 -14.20 -11.88 16.91
CA LEU A 231 -13.21 -10.83 16.69
C LEU A 231 -12.86 -10.62 15.22
N ALA A 232 -12.99 -11.64 14.37
CA ALA A 232 -12.60 -11.59 12.97
C ALA A 232 -13.37 -10.52 12.15
N PRO A 233 -14.72 -10.45 12.19
CA PRO A 233 -15.48 -9.41 11.51
C PRO A 233 -15.33 -8.04 12.18
N ALA A 234 -15.16 -7.97 13.50
CA ALA A 234 -14.91 -6.71 14.20
C ALA A 234 -13.60 -6.07 13.74
N LEU A 235 -12.52 -6.84 13.66
CA LEU A 235 -11.23 -6.37 13.17
C LEU A 235 -11.26 -6.07 11.67
N GLU A 236 -12.07 -6.78 10.89
CA GLU A 236 -12.35 -6.47 9.50
C GLU A 236 -13.05 -5.11 9.34
N HIS A 237 -14.03 -4.81 10.19
CA HIS A 237 -14.66 -3.48 10.23
C HIS A 237 -13.66 -2.39 10.61
N ILE A 238 -12.77 -2.63 11.57
CA ILE A 238 -11.68 -1.70 11.91
C ILE A 238 -10.75 -1.49 10.70
N ARG A 239 -10.40 -2.56 9.97
CA ARG A 239 -9.60 -2.51 8.74
C ARG A 239 -10.27 -1.65 7.67
N GLN A 240 -11.59 -1.80 7.49
CA GLN A 240 -12.37 -0.99 6.56
C GLN A 240 -12.40 0.47 6.97
N TYR A 241 -12.66 0.76 8.25
CA TYR A 241 -12.63 2.11 8.80
C TYR A 241 -11.28 2.83 8.54
N VAL A 242 -10.17 2.14 8.80
CA VAL A 242 -8.82 2.67 8.53
C VAL A 242 -8.62 2.96 7.04
N ARG A 243 -9.04 2.04 6.17
CA ARG A 243 -8.94 2.20 4.71
C ARG A 243 -9.78 3.38 4.22
N GLU A 244 -10.99 3.54 4.73
CA GLU A 244 -11.86 4.66 4.40
C GLU A 244 -11.24 6.00 4.83
N GLN A 245 -10.64 6.08 6.03
CA GLN A 245 -9.92 7.29 6.44
C GLN A 245 -8.75 7.62 5.52
N ALA A 246 -7.98 6.61 5.10
CA ALA A 246 -6.88 6.80 4.15
C ALA A 246 -7.40 7.29 2.78
N GLU A 247 -8.52 6.74 2.30
CA GLU A 247 -9.17 7.18 1.07
C GLU A 247 -9.76 8.60 1.17
N GLN A 248 -10.33 8.98 2.32
CA GLN A 248 -10.85 10.33 2.53
C GLN A 248 -9.73 11.38 2.55
N ARG A 249 -8.62 11.12 3.23
CA ARG A 249 -7.47 12.04 3.25
C ARG A 249 -6.84 12.20 1.88
N SER A 250 -6.69 11.10 1.14
CA SER A 250 -6.21 11.18 -0.25
C SER A 250 -7.15 12.00 -1.13
N ARG A 251 -8.49 11.86 -0.97
CA ARG A 251 -9.48 12.71 -1.66
C ARG A 251 -9.39 14.18 -1.26
N GLN A 252 -9.21 14.51 0.01
CA GLN A 252 -9.06 15.90 0.47
C GLN A 252 -7.81 16.57 -0.11
N LEU A 253 -6.66 15.88 -0.06
CA LEU A 253 -5.43 16.35 -0.71
C LEU A 253 -5.63 16.59 -2.20
N GLN A 254 -6.39 15.72 -2.88
CA GLN A 254 -6.73 15.88 -4.30
C GLN A 254 -7.61 17.10 -4.59
N ILE A 255 -8.56 17.43 -3.71
CA ILE A 255 -9.39 18.64 -3.86
C ILE A 255 -8.50 19.88 -3.78
N TYR A 256 -7.62 19.95 -2.77
CA TYR A 256 -6.67 21.06 -2.64
C TYR A 256 -5.73 21.18 -3.85
N LEU A 257 -5.21 20.05 -4.36
CA LEU A 257 -4.38 20.02 -5.57
C LEU A 257 -5.16 20.52 -6.80
N ARG A 258 -6.42 20.13 -6.95
CA ARG A 258 -7.29 20.58 -8.06
C ARG A 258 -7.58 22.08 -8.01
N LEU A 259 -7.91 22.61 -6.83
CA LEU A 259 -8.10 24.06 -6.69
C LEU A 259 -6.80 24.82 -6.98
N GLY A 260 -5.65 24.31 -6.50
CA GLY A 260 -4.33 24.85 -6.83
C GLY A 260 -4.10 24.96 -8.34
N ASN A 261 -4.55 23.99 -9.12
CA ASN A 261 -4.41 24.01 -10.58
C ASN A 261 -5.18 25.14 -11.26
N MET A 262 -6.41 25.42 -10.81
CA MET A 262 -7.20 26.49 -11.42
C MET A 262 -6.53 27.85 -11.19
N VAL A 263 -5.92 28.04 -10.02
CA VAL A 263 -5.16 29.24 -9.68
C VAL A 263 -3.90 29.35 -10.55
N VAL A 264 -3.12 28.28 -10.68
CA VAL A 264 -1.92 28.24 -11.52
C VAL A 264 -2.24 28.54 -12.99
N LEU A 265 -3.30 27.93 -13.53
CA LEU A 265 -3.68 28.09 -14.93
C LEU A 265 -4.19 29.51 -15.21
N GLY A 266 -4.95 30.09 -14.26
CA GLY A 266 -5.34 31.50 -14.32
C GLY A 266 -4.14 32.45 -14.32
N LEU A 267 -3.15 32.21 -13.45
CA LEU A 267 -1.92 33.00 -13.40
C LEU A 267 -1.10 32.88 -14.70
N LEU A 268 -1.00 31.68 -15.26
CA LEU A 268 -0.33 31.42 -16.53
C LEU A 268 -0.95 32.23 -17.66
N VAL A 269 -2.28 32.16 -17.80
CA VAL A 269 -3.00 32.91 -18.84
C VAL A 269 -2.81 34.42 -18.67
N ALA A 270 -2.84 34.92 -17.44
CA ALA A 270 -2.57 36.33 -17.16
C ALA A 270 -1.15 36.75 -17.56
N ILE A 271 -0.13 35.95 -17.25
CA ILE A 271 1.26 36.21 -17.66
C ILE A 271 1.39 36.19 -19.19
N ALA A 272 0.78 35.21 -19.86
CA ALA A 272 0.80 35.11 -21.32
C ALA A 272 0.12 36.32 -21.98
N ALA A 273 -1.00 36.79 -21.44
CA ALA A 273 -1.69 37.98 -21.93
C ALA A 273 -0.82 39.24 -21.83
N VAL A 274 -0.12 39.43 -20.69
CA VAL A 274 0.82 40.55 -20.52
C VAL A 274 1.99 40.47 -21.50
N GLN A 275 2.51 39.27 -21.75
CA GLN A 275 3.58 39.06 -22.74
C GLN A 275 3.12 39.42 -24.15
N LEU A 276 1.94 38.95 -24.57
CA LEU A 276 1.38 39.29 -25.88
C LEU A 276 1.18 40.81 -26.04
N LEU A 277 0.69 41.47 -24.98
CA LEU A 277 0.52 42.92 -24.99
C LEU A 277 1.87 43.65 -25.11
N ARG A 278 2.90 43.24 -24.36
CA ARG A 278 4.26 43.80 -24.44
C ARG A 278 4.85 43.65 -25.84
N THR A 279 4.73 42.46 -26.43
CA THR A 279 5.22 42.19 -27.79
C THR A 279 4.51 43.08 -28.83
N LEU A 280 3.18 43.22 -28.71
CA LEU A 280 2.41 44.04 -29.64
C LEU A 280 2.75 45.53 -29.52
N ILE A 281 2.92 46.05 -28.30
CA ILE A 281 3.38 47.43 -28.08
C ILE A 281 4.80 47.62 -28.64
N GLY A 282 5.69 46.65 -28.44
CA GLY A 282 7.04 46.69 -29.00
C GLY A 282 7.07 46.74 -30.53
N LEU A 283 6.13 46.06 -31.20
CA LEU A 283 5.98 46.09 -32.66
C LEU A 283 5.35 47.38 -33.20
N LEU A 284 4.52 48.07 -32.41
CA LEU A 284 3.89 49.34 -32.77
C LEU A 284 4.75 50.57 -32.42
N GLY A 285 5.71 50.41 -31.52
CA GLY A 285 6.64 51.46 -31.07
C GLY A 285 7.93 51.59 -31.87
N THR A 286 8.07 50.84 -32.96
CA THR A 286 9.14 50.91 -33.98
C THR A 286 8.54 51.29 -35.32
#